data_AF-A0A073K8A9-F1
#
_entry.id   AF-A0A073K8A9-F1
#
_cell.length_a   1.000
_cell.length_b   1.000
_cell.length_c   1.000
_cell.angle_alpha   90.00
_cell.angle_beta   90.00
_cell.angle_gamma   90.00
#
_symmetry.space_group_name_H-M   'P 1'
#
loop_
_entity.id
_entity.type
_entity.pdbx_description
1 polymer ?
#
loop_
_entity_poly.entity_id
_entity_poly.type
_entity_poly.pdbx_seq_one_letter_code
_entity_poly.pdbx_strand_id
1 'polypeptide(L)'
;MRWQYSYLNTTPYLYSSKELRHMYNESRSRGETESILTHMKNHEVLNNKEYKGYFSLSQVVEEDLYGEEEDVLNWQILMDCYEVVATKLGIKFREREEAE
;
A
#
# COMPACT_ATOMS: atom_id res chain seq x y z
N MET A 1 14.06 -12.33 9.03
CA MET A 1 14.26 -10.87 8.93
C MET A 1 15.67 -10.54 9.41
N ARG A 2 16.45 -9.76 8.65
CA ARG A 2 17.82 -9.39 9.06
C ARG A 2 17.82 -8.40 10.22
N TRP A 3 18.86 -8.45 11.06
CA TRP A 3 18.97 -7.65 12.29
C TRP A 3 18.84 -6.13 12.04
N GLN A 4 19.37 -5.64 10.93
CA GLN A 4 19.35 -4.22 10.55
C GLN A 4 17.92 -3.66 10.44
N TYR A 5 16.94 -4.46 9.99
CA TYR A 5 15.54 -4.02 9.89
C TYR A 5 14.83 -4.07 11.24
N SER A 6 15.12 -5.09 12.06
CA SER A 6 14.60 -5.14 13.44
C SER A 6 15.12 -3.96 14.27
N TYR A 7 16.36 -3.52 14.02
CA TYR A 7 16.99 -2.44 14.75
C TYR A 7 16.34 -1.08 14.48
N LEU A 8 15.80 -0.85 13.26
CA LEU A 8 15.07 0.38 12.90
C LEU A 8 13.95 0.73 13.90
N ASN A 9 13.27 -0.28 14.44
CA ASN A 9 12.16 -0.06 15.38
C ASN A 9 12.61 0.24 16.82
N THR A 10 13.91 0.11 17.10
CA THR A 10 14.49 0.35 18.43
C THR A 10 15.34 1.62 18.50
N THR A 11 15.74 2.15 17.34
CA THR A 11 16.57 3.35 17.30
C THR A 11 15.78 4.60 17.67
N PRO A 12 16.33 5.50 18.51
CA PRO A 12 15.67 6.74 18.91
C PRO A 12 15.81 7.86 17.88
N TYR A 13 16.62 7.68 16.83
CA TYR A 13 16.88 8.68 15.80
C TYR A 13 16.35 8.24 14.44
N LEU A 14 15.97 9.22 13.62
CA LEU A 14 15.50 9.01 12.27
C LEU A 14 16.67 8.75 11.32
N TYR A 15 16.66 7.62 10.62
CA TYR A 15 17.56 7.37 9.51
C TYR A 15 17.21 8.25 8.31
N SER A 16 18.24 8.70 7.59
CA SER A 16 18.04 9.54 6.41
C SER A 16 17.19 8.84 5.35
N SER A 17 16.38 9.60 4.59
CA SER A 17 15.56 9.04 3.51
C SER A 17 16.38 8.31 2.44
N LYS A 18 17.66 8.67 2.25
CA LYS A 18 18.57 7.97 1.33
C LYS A 18 18.94 6.59 1.85
N GLU A 19 19.23 6.49 3.16
CA GLU A 19 19.57 5.23 3.81
C GLU A 19 18.36 4.28 3.83
N LEU A 20 17.18 4.79 4.21
CA LEU A 20 15.95 4.00 4.18
C LEU A 20 15.60 3.51 2.78
N ARG A 21 15.87 4.31 1.74
CA ARG A 21 15.69 3.89 0.35
C ARG A 21 16.71 2.83 -0.08
N HIS A 22 17.96 2.92 0.38
CA HIS A 22 18.94 1.88 0.15
C HIS A 22 18.50 0.56 0.82
N MET A 23 18.08 0.61 2.08
CA MET A 23 17.54 -0.54 2.79
C MET A 23 16.29 -1.12 2.11
N TYR A 24 15.41 -0.28 1.57
CA TYR A 24 14.24 -0.71 0.80
C TYR A 24 14.65 -1.49 -0.44
N ASN A 25 15.57 -0.95 -1.24
CA ASN A 25 16.06 -1.63 -2.45
C ASN A 25 16.75 -2.97 -2.14
N GLU A 26 17.32 -3.12 -0.95
CA GLU A 26 17.92 -4.38 -0.49
C GLU A 26 16.95 -5.31 0.23
N SER A 27 15.73 -4.87 0.52
CA SER A 27 14.73 -5.66 1.22
C SER A 27 14.33 -6.88 0.39
N ARG A 28 14.12 -8.02 1.06
CA ARG A 28 13.79 -9.30 0.39
C ARG A 28 12.49 -9.91 0.87
N SER A 29 11.82 -9.26 1.81
CA SER A 29 10.61 -9.79 2.42
C SER A 29 9.70 -8.66 2.85
N ARG A 30 8.39 -8.91 2.80
CA ARG A 30 7.36 -7.97 3.24
C ARG A 30 7.63 -7.39 4.62
N GLY A 31 8.06 -8.22 5.58
CA GLY A 31 8.36 -7.74 6.93
C GLY A 31 9.57 -6.79 7.03
N GLU A 32 10.55 -6.91 6.13
CA GLU A 32 11.66 -5.95 6.05
C GLU A 32 11.16 -4.59 5.52
N THR A 33 10.28 -4.62 4.52
CA THR A 33 9.60 -3.44 3.97
C THR A 33 8.69 -2.77 5.02
N GLU A 34 7.91 -3.56 5.77
CA GLU A 34 7.07 -3.08 6.88
C GLU A 34 7.89 -2.44 8.01
N SER A 35 9.11 -2.93 8.26
CA SER A 35 10.01 -2.31 9.26
C SER A 35 10.46 -0.91 8.83
N ILE A 36 10.69 -0.69 7.52
CA ILE A 36 11.02 0.64 6.98
C ILE A 36 9.81 1.58 7.10
N LEU A 37 8.61 1.11 6.74
CA LEU A 37 7.37 1.86 6.89
C LEU A 37 7.15 2.27 8.35
N THR A 38 7.29 1.32 9.27
CA THR A 38 7.11 1.52 10.72
C THR A 38 8.09 2.53 11.26
N HIS A 39 9.36 2.47 10.84
CA HIS A 39 10.37 3.45 11.25
C HIS A 39 9.98 4.88 10.81
N MET A 40 9.55 5.07 9.56
CA MET A 40 9.08 6.39 9.09
C MET A 40 7.85 6.87 9.85
N LYS A 41 6.94 5.95 10.22
CA LYS A 41 5.74 6.24 11.01
C LYS A 41 6.09 6.68 12.44
N ASN A 42 6.99 5.98 13.11
CA ASN A 42 7.42 6.28 14.48
C ASN A 42 8.10 7.65 14.61
N HIS A 43 8.70 8.13 13.51
CA HIS A 43 9.33 9.44 13.43
C HIS A 43 8.44 10.52 12.79
N GLU A 44 7.16 10.24 12.56
CA GLU A 44 6.17 11.21 12.04
C GLU A 44 6.55 11.83 10.67
N VAL A 45 7.38 11.14 9.88
CA VAL A 45 7.80 11.58 8.54
C VAL A 45 7.10 10.83 7.41
N LEU A 46 6.35 9.77 7.74
CA LEU A 46 5.55 9.02 6.78
C LEU A 46 4.50 9.94 6.12
N ASN A 47 4.45 9.95 4.78
CA ASN A 47 3.51 10.75 3.98
C ASN A 47 3.48 12.27 4.26
N ASN A 48 4.49 12.81 4.92
CA ASN A 48 4.59 14.23 5.16
C ASN A 48 5.28 14.95 3.98
N LYS A 49 4.53 15.82 3.28
CA LYS A 49 4.98 16.56 2.09
C LYS A 49 6.12 17.55 2.34
N GLU A 50 6.31 18.01 3.59
CA GLU A 50 7.45 18.86 3.96
C GLU A 50 8.78 18.11 3.81
N TYR A 51 8.73 16.79 4.01
CA TYR A 51 9.86 15.89 3.95
C TYR A 51 9.90 15.11 2.63
N LYS A 52 10.12 15.81 1.51
CA LYS A 52 10.04 15.28 0.13
C LYS A 52 10.68 13.90 -0.09
N GLY A 53 11.86 13.66 0.50
CA GLY A 53 12.57 12.38 0.37
C GLY A 53 11.84 11.21 1.03
N TYR A 54 11.27 11.43 2.22
CA TYR A 54 10.48 10.45 2.94
C TYR A 54 9.08 10.32 2.33
N PHE A 55 8.46 11.42 1.91
CA PHE A 55 7.20 11.41 1.18
C PHE A 55 7.27 10.51 -0.05
N SER A 56 8.27 10.72 -0.92
CA SER A 56 8.45 9.88 -2.11
C SER A 56 8.68 8.41 -1.76
N LEU A 57 9.41 8.12 -0.67
CA LEU A 57 9.64 6.74 -0.24
C LEU A 57 8.36 6.11 0.31
N SER A 58 7.58 6.86 1.07
CA SER A 58 6.31 6.41 1.66
C SER A 58 5.36 5.92 0.59
N GLN A 59 5.18 6.69 -0.49
CA GLN A 59 4.32 6.31 -1.62
C GLN A 59 4.75 4.98 -2.27
N VAL A 60 6.05 4.78 -2.47
CA VAL A 60 6.57 3.54 -3.08
C VAL A 60 6.39 2.35 -2.13
N VAL A 61 6.70 2.53 -0.85
CA VAL A 61 6.61 1.46 0.17
C VAL A 61 5.16 1.07 0.45
N GLU A 62 4.24 2.04 0.48
CA GLU A 62 2.82 1.76 0.66
C GLU A 62 2.20 1.08 -0.55
N GLU A 63 2.58 1.47 -1.77
CA GLU A 63 2.17 0.77 -2.99
C GLU A 63 2.71 -0.68 -3.02
N ASP A 64 3.96 -0.91 -2.60
CA ASP A 64 4.53 -2.27 -2.55
C ASP A 64 3.87 -3.16 -1.49
N LEU A 65 3.41 -2.58 -0.37
CA LEU A 65 2.78 -3.31 0.72
C LEU A 65 1.26 -3.46 0.57
N TYR A 66 0.60 -2.48 -0.02
CA TYR A 66 -0.86 -2.30 -0.02
C TYR A 66 -1.43 -1.83 -1.37
N GLY A 67 -0.59 -1.59 -2.38
CA GLY A 67 -1.02 -1.31 -3.75
C GLY A 67 -1.82 -2.48 -4.29
N GLU A 68 -2.81 -2.16 -5.14
CA GLU A 68 -3.98 -2.98 -5.49
C GLU A 68 -3.78 -4.50 -5.29
N GLU A 69 -4.47 -5.07 -4.30
CA GLU A 69 -4.94 -6.45 -4.45
C GLU A 69 -5.84 -6.43 -5.70
N GLU A 70 -5.34 -6.94 -6.84
CA GLU A 70 -6.22 -7.33 -7.93
C GLU A 70 -7.14 -8.44 -7.38
N ASP A 71 -8.27 -8.03 -6.80
CA ASP A 71 -9.35 -8.93 -6.52
C ASP A 71 -9.88 -9.40 -7.87
N VAL A 72 -9.49 -10.61 -8.26
CA VAL A 72 -10.16 -11.34 -9.33
C VAL A 72 -11.57 -11.61 -8.86
N LEU A 73 -12.45 -10.63 -9.09
CA LEU A 73 -13.87 -10.75 -8.80
C LEU A 73 -14.38 -11.93 -9.63
N ASN A 74 -14.84 -12.97 -8.94
CA ASN A 74 -15.46 -14.10 -9.61
C ASN A 74 -16.65 -13.56 -10.42
N TRP A 75 -16.62 -13.80 -11.72
CA TRP A 75 -17.65 -13.35 -12.66
C TRP A 75 -19.07 -13.74 -12.23
N GLN A 76 -19.22 -14.86 -11.53
CA GLN A 76 -20.50 -15.30 -10.97
C GLN A 76 -20.97 -14.39 -9.84
N ILE A 77 -20.08 -14.04 -8.90
CA ILE A 77 -20.39 -13.11 -7.79
C ILE A 77 -20.75 -11.73 -8.35
N LEU A 78 -20.03 -11.26 -9.37
CA LEU A 78 -20.33 -9.97 -10.00
C LEU A 78 -21.72 -9.97 -10.66
N MET A 79 -22.13 -11.07 -11.29
CA MET A 79 -23.47 -11.23 -11.88
C MET A 79 -24.58 -11.42 -10.84
N ASP A 80 -24.24 -11.92 -9.66
CA ASP A 80 -25.20 -12.06 -8.55
C ASP A 80 -25.50 -10.69 -7.93
N CYS A 81 -24.49 -9.84 -7.74
CA CYS A 81 -24.62 -8.53 -7.10
C CYS A 81 -25.01 -7.38 -8.05
N TYR A 82 -24.69 -7.48 -9.35
CA TYR A 82 -24.88 -6.37 -10.29
C TYR A 82 -25.62 -6.78 -11.57
N GLU A 83 -26.52 -5.90 -12.01
CA GLU A 83 -27.12 -5.94 -13.34
C GLU A 83 -26.27 -5.19 -14.36
N VAL A 84 -26.06 -5.82 -15.50
CA VAL A 84 -25.42 -5.21 -16.67
C VAL A 84 -26.50 -4.52 -17.51
N VAL A 85 -26.45 -3.18 -17.56
CA VAL A 85 -27.42 -2.34 -18.27
C VAL A 85 -26.77 -1.69 -19.49
N ALA A 86 -27.31 -1.97 -20.67
CA ALA A 86 -26.93 -1.27 -21.88
C ALA A 86 -27.64 0.10 -21.96
N THR A 87 -26.88 1.17 -22.10
CA THR A 87 -27.39 2.54 -22.27
C THR A 87 -26.89 3.13 -23.59
N LYS A 88 -27.47 4.26 -24.01
CA LYS A 88 -27.01 5.00 -25.21
C LYS A 88 -25.54 5.47 -25.13
N LEU A 89 -24.96 5.48 -23.92
CA LEU A 89 -23.57 5.85 -23.64
C LEU A 89 -22.64 4.64 -23.44
N GLY A 90 -23.17 3.42 -23.55
CA GLY A 90 -22.41 2.18 -23.34
C GLY A 90 -22.97 1.31 -22.20
N ILE A 91 -22.17 0.32 -21.80
CA ILE A 91 -22.50 -0.64 -20.74
C ILE A 91 -22.27 0.02 -19.38
N LYS A 92 -23.25 -0.11 -18.48
CA LYS A 92 -23.16 0.30 -17.07
C LYS A 92 -23.53 -0.86 -16.16
N PHE A 93 -22.96 -0.90 -14.96
CA PHE A 93 -23.35 -1.82 -13.91
C PHE A 93 -24.28 -1.10 -12.93
N ARG A 94 -25.35 -1.76 -12.50
CA ARG A 94 -26.28 -1.28 -11.48
C ARG A 94 -26.35 -2.34 -10.38
N GLU A 95 -26.20 -1.94 -9.13
CA GLU A 95 -26.34 -2.86 -7.99
C GLU A 95 -27.76 -3.40 -7.92
N ARG A 96 -27.90 -4.71 -7.70
CA ARG A 96 -29.19 -5.33 -7.42
C ARG A 96 -29.56 -5.00 -5.98
N GLU A 97 -30.74 -4.41 -5.78
CA GLU A 97 -31.33 -4.36 -4.45
C GLU A 97 -31.64 -5.81 -4.05
N GLU A 98 -31.02 -6.30 -2.97
CA GLU A 98 -31.38 -7.58 -2.37
C GLU A 98 -32.87 -7.52 -2.00
N ALA A 99 -33.67 -8.40 -2.60
CA ALA A 99 -35.06 -8.58 -2.17
C ALA A 99 -35.02 -9.27 -0.79
N GLU A 100 -35.47 -8.56 0.25
CA GLU A 100 -35.76 -9.11 1.60
C GLU A 100 -36.60 -10.39 1.57
#